data_AF-A0A3F2Y375-F1
#
_entry.id   AF-A0A3F2Y375-F1
#
_cell.length_a   1.000
_cell.length_b   1.000
_cell.length_c   1.000
_cell.angle_alpha   90.00
_cell.angle_beta   90.00
_cell.angle_gamma   90.00
#
_symmetry.space_group_name_H-M   'P 1'
#
loop_
_entity.id
_entity.type
_entity.pdbx_description
1 polymer ?
#
loop_
_entity_poly.entity_id
_entity_poly.type
_entity_poly.pdbx_seq_one_letter_code
_entity_poly.pdbx_strand_id
1 'polypeptide(L)'
;MFFKSKSFDPDTFEKQLREISKDISKNERQLKSMQLNVSSYRRVIPMYTVSLYILVIAYFYLRGMLHDQKAILVLIAYPFVIFLLYKGAMYLSNYLMNWKKSTIDKLKQRHEEKLAVLKEKTNFERTKELLVRFSNGEDIKELEKEIKKANLKKEEYIQRLANEQRDMKNLGQRKGKDGKLYDNLFNLMMGEDEMGADKRYALICHNCLQHNGLAPPGQAPNEVRYICPKCGWVNGDQKEGQSPLLLPKIQDLKDDVEVDPAKDDHSSKSNNTSDASSK
;
A
#
# COMPACT_ATOMS: atom_id res chain seq x y z
N MET A 1 -55.78 6.61 9.85
CA MET A 1 -55.09 7.75 9.19
C MET A 1 -53.91 7.17 8.40
N PHE A 2 -53.84 7.37 7.09
CA PHE A 2 -52.95 6.59 6.21
C PHE A 2 -51.49 7.03 6.30
N PHE A 3 -50.59 6.12 6.72
CA PHE A 3 -49.15 6.28 6.45
C PHE A 3 -48.89 6.02 4.96
N LYS A 4 -48.97 7.10 4.17
CA LYS A 4 -48.57 7.08 2.76
C LYS A 4 -47.06 6.80 2.70
N SER A 5 -46.69 5.56 2.37
CA SER A 5 -45.30 5.18 2.15
C SER A 5 -44.72 6.08 1.04
N LYS A 6 -43.76 6.93 1.39
CA LYS A 6 -42.96 7.61 0.38
C LYS A 6 -42.24 6.54 -0.43
N SER A 7 -42.50 6.51 -1.73
CA SER A 7 -41.82 5.63 -2.67
C SER A 7 -40.30 5.77 -2.53
N PHE A 8 -39.59 4.65 -2.68
CA PHE A 8 -38.14 4.66 -2.71
C PHE A 8 -37.67 5.52 -3.91
N ASP A 9 -36.99 6.62 -3.62
CA ASP A 9 -36.57 7.63 -4.59
C ASP A 9 -35.04 7.58 -4.78
N PRO A 10 -34.53 6.90 -5.83
CA PRO A 10 -33.11 6.53 -5.95
C PRO A 10 -32.16 7.72 -5.87
N ASP A 11 -32.51 8.84 -6.52
CA ASP A 11 -31.68 10.04 -6.60
C ASP A 11 -31.43 10.67 -5.22
N THR A 12 -32.42 10.58 -4.33
CA THR A 12 -32.30 11.05 -2.95
C THR A 12 -31.34 10.16 -2.14
N PHE A 13 -31.33 8.84 -2.40
CA PHE A 13 -30.36 7.92 -1.78
C PHE A 13 -28.94 8.11 -2.34
N GLU A 14 -28.78 8.29 -3.66
CA GLU A 14 -27.48 8.59 -4.26
C GLU A 14 -26.86 9.87 -3.69
N LYS A 15 -27.65 10.95 -3.56
CA LYS A 15 -27.19 12.20 -2.95
C LYS A 15 -26.69 11.98 -1.53
N GLN A 16 -27.43 11.24 -0.69
CA GLN A 16 -27.00 10.92 0.68
C GLN A 16 -25.74 10.04 0.73
N LEU A 17 -25.59 9.06 -0.17
CA LEU A 17 -24.40 8.20 -0.22
C LEU A 17 -23.15 8.99 -0.68
N ARG A 18 -23.32 9.89 -1.66
CA ARG A 18 -22.26 10.82 -2.11
C ARG A 18 -21.85 11.78 -1.00
N GLU A 19 -22.81 12.31 -0.24
CA GLU A 19 -22.57 13.20 0.91
C GLU A 19 -21.79 12.48 2.03
N ILE A 20 -22.25 11.30 2.45
CA ILE A 20 -21.55 10.48 3.46
C ILE A 20 -20.13 10.11 3.01
N SER A 21 -19.95 9.70 1.74
CA SER A 21 -18.62 9.39 1.19
C SER A 21 -17.70 10.61 1.14
N LYS A 22 -18.24 11.78 0.80
CA LYS A 22 -17.52 13.06 0.80
C LYS A 22 -17.04 13.41 2.21
N ASP A 23 -17.89 13.28 3.23
CA ASP A 23 -17.53 13.55 4.62
C ASP A 23 -16.54 12.54 5.20
N ILE A 24 -16.66 11.26 4.88
CA ILE A 24 -15.65 10.23 5.22
C ILE A 24 -14.29 10.64 4.63
N SER A 25 -14.23 10.91 3.31
CA SER A 25 -12.97 11.25 2.64
C SER A 25 -12.35 12.57 3.15
N LYS A 26 -13.17 13.55 3.52
CA LYS A 26 -12.74 14.82 4.11
C LYS A 26 -12.14 14.60 5.52
N ASN A 27 -12.83 13.83 6.36
CA ASN A 27 -12.39 13.54 7.72
C ASN A 27 -11.13 12.65 7.74
N GLU A 28 -11.02 11.67 6.85
CA GLU A 28 -9.80 10.85 6.70
C GLU A 28 -8.60 11.68 6.22
N ARG A 29 -8.80 12.62 5.29
CA ARG A 29 -7.73 13.57 4.87
C ARG A 29 -7.28 14.45 6.03
N GLN A 30 -8.20 14.97 6.83
CA GLN A 30 -7.87 15.78 8.02
C GLN A 30 -7.17 14.94 9.11
N LEU A 31 -7.60 13.70 9.34
CA LEU A 31 -6.91 12.80 10.27
C LEU A 31 -5.47 12.54 9.81
N LYS A 32 -5.26 12.25 8.52
CA LYS A 32 -3.94 11.97 7.97
C LYS A 32 -3.00 13.17 8.06
N SER A 33 -3.48 14.40 7.79
CA SER A 33 -2.64 15.60 7.94
C SER A 33 -2.27 15.85 9.42
N MET A 34 -3.19 15.62 10.36
CA MET A 34 -2.89 15.72 11.79
C MET A 34 -1.92 14.63 12.26
N GLN A 35 -2.03 13.40 11.77
CA GLN A 35 -1.12 12.30 12.08
C GLN A 35 0.32 12.58 11.63
N LEU A 36 0.51 13.11 10.41
CA LEU A 36 1.83 13.47 9.90
C LEU A 36 2.47 14.56 10.75
N ASN A 37 1.73 15.63 11.07
CA ASN A 37 2.23 16.72 11.91
C ASN A 37 2.60 16.24 13.34
N VAL A 38 1.77 15.37 13.94
CA VAL A 38 2.06 14.78 15.26
C VAL A 38 3.27 13.84 15.24
N SER A 39 3.46 13.06 14.18
CA SER A 39 4.59 12.11 14.08
C SER A 39 5.96 12.80 14.03
N SER A 40 6.07 13.92 13.30
CA SER A 40 7.29 14.73 13.23
C SER A 40 7.58 15.39 14.58
N TYR A 41 6.57 16.00 15.21
CA TYR A 41 6.72 16.69 16.49
C TYR A 41 7.15 15.73 17.62
N ARG A 42 6.66 14.50 17.62
CA ARG A 42 6.99 13.46 18.62
C ARG A 42 8.48 13.08 18.67
N ARG A 43 9.22 13.19 17.56
CA ARG A 43 10.67 12.95 17.52
C ARG A 43 11.49 14.22 17.72
N VAL A 44 10.98 15.36 17.27
CA VAL A 44 11.72 16.63 17.24
C VAL A 44 11.73 17.36 18.58
N ILE A 45 10.61 17.36 19.34
CA ILE A 45 10.56 17.96 20.69
C ILE A 45 11.67 17.43 21.63
N PRO A 46 11.83 16.10 21.85
CA PRO A 46 12.80 15.61 22.82
C PRO A 46 14.24 16.03 22.48
N MET A 47 14.60 16.04 21.19
CA MET A 47 15.93 16.47 20.72
C MET A 47 16.23 17.92 21.14
N TYR A 48 15.28 18.85 20.95
CA TYR A 48 15.44 20.23 21.39
C TYR A 48 15.46 20.37 22.91
N THR A 49 14.64 19.62 23.66
CA THR A 49 14.65 19.69 25.14
C THR A 49 15.98 19.20 25.75
N VAL A 50 16.60 18.16 25.17
CA VAL A 50 17.90 17.65 25.58
C VAL A 50 19.02 18.65 25.23
N SER A 51 19.00 19.21 24.00
CA SER A 51 19.94 20.25 23.59
C SER A 51 19.89 21.47 24.52
N LEU A 52 18.69 21.95 24.86
CA LEU A 52 18.52 23.11 25.76
C LEU A 52 18.96 22.78 27.21
N TYR A 53 18.76 21.54 27.69
CA TYR A 53 19.25 21.10 28.99
C TYR A 53 20.78 21.12 29.09
N ILE A 54 21.48 20.68 28.04
CA ILE A 54 22.95 20.71 27.97
C ILE A 54 23.46 22.17 28.05
N LEU A 55 22.80 23.11 27.37
CA LEU A 55 23.15 24.53 27.46
C LEU A 55 22.95 25.11 28.87
N VAL A 56 21.89 24.71 29.58
CA VAL A 56 21.67 25.11 30.98
C VAL A 56 22.79 24.59 31.89
N ILE A 57 23.18 23.32 31.76
CA ILE A 57 24.31 22.74 32.52
C ILE A 57 25.61 23.50 32.22
N ALA A 58 25.90 23.77 30.95
CA ALA A 58 27.10 24.51 30.54
C ALA A 58 27.14 25.93 31.13
N TYR A 59 26.01 26.62 31.18
CA TYR A 59 25.90 27.94 31.82
C TYR A 59 26.23 27.89 33.33
N PHE A 60 25.68 26.92 34.05
CA PHE A 60 25.98 26.75 35.49
C PHE A 60 27.44 26.32 35.74
N TYR A 61 28.03 25.51 34.85
CA TYR A 61 29.44 25.13 34.88
C TYR A 61 30.36 26.35 34.71
N LEU A 62 30.14 27.16 33.66
CA LEU A 62 30.93 28.37 33.38
C LEU A 62 30.88 29.41 34.52
N ARG A 63 29.80 29.42 35.31
CA ARG A 63 29.66 30.34 36.44
C ARG A 63 30.14 29.76 37.78
N GLY A 64 30.70 28.55 37.80
CA GLY A 64 31.22 27.89 39.01
C GLY A 64 30.18 27.57 40.08
N MET A 65 28.88 27.66 39.76
CA MET A 65 27.79 27.69 40.75
C MET A 65 27.16 26.30 41.00
N LEU A 66 27.79 25.23 40.49
CA LEU A 66 27.27 23.85 40.55
C LEU A 66 27.14 23.27 41.97
N HIS A 67 27.76 23.88 42.98
CA HIS A 67 27.68 23.46 44.38
C HIS A 67 26.67 24.26 45.23
N ASP A 68 25.97 25.26 44.67
CA ASP A 68 24.84 25.86 45.38
C ASP A 68 23.67 24.86 45.45
N GLN A 69 23.13 24.66 46.66
CA GLN A 69 21.93 23.85 46.93
C GLN A 69 20.77 24.22 46.00
N LYS A 70 20.62 25.51 45.67
CA LYS A 70 19.58 26.00 44.76
C LYS A 70 19.82 25.57 43.31
N ALA A 71 21.07 25.59 42.84
CA ALA A 71 21.43 25.18 41.49
C ALA A 71 21.20 23.66 41.28
N ILE A 72 21.56 22.85 42.27
CA ILE A 72 21.34 21.39 42.26
C ILE A 72 19.84 21.08 42.20
N LEU A 73 19.02 21.75 43.01
CA LEU A 73 17.56 21.56 43.00
C LEU A 73 16.93 21.91 41.65
N VAL A 74 17.34 23.02 41.03
CA VAL A 74 16.84 23.43 39.70
C VAL A 74 17.24 22.44 38.62
N LEU A 75 18.48 21.93 38.63
CA LEU A 75 18.96 20.94 37.66
C LEU A 75 18.18 19.62 37.74
N ILE A 76 17.83 19.14 38.94
CA ILE A 76 17.07 17.90 39.12
C ILE A 76 15.58 18.09 38.80
N ALA A 77 14.99 19.24 39.15
CA ALA A 77 13.57 19.53 38.92
C ALA A 77 13.25 19.72 37.43
N TYR A 78 14.11 20.39 36.67
CA TYR A 78 13.92 20.71 35.24
C TYR A 78 13.54 19.50 34.35
N PRO A 79 14.30 18.39 34.31
CA PRO A 79 13.96 17.24 33.49
C PRO A 79 12.66 16.55 33.94
N PHE A 80 12.34 16.54 35.24
CA PHE A 80 11.08 16.00 35.75
C PHE A 80 9.87 16.82 35.29
N VAL A 81 9.93 18.14 35.40
CA VAL A 81 8.85 19.04 34.95
C VAL A 81 8.62 18.88 33.45
N ILE A 82 9.69 18.87 32.64
CA ILE A 82 9.57 18.71 31.18
C ILE A 82 9.09 17.32 30.78
N PHE A 83 9.51 16.26 31.47
CA PHE A 83 9.00 14.92 31.24
C PHE A 83 7.50 14.82 31.52
N LEU A 84 7.01 15.44 32.61
CA LEU A 84 5.59 15.50 32.94
C LEU A 84 4.80 16.30 31.90
N LEU A 85 5.29 17.47 31.49
CA LEU A 85 4.66 18.29 30.44
C LEU A 85 4.62 17.55 29.09
N TYR A 86 5.71 16.88 28.70
CA TYR A 86 5.78 16.08 27.47
C TYR A 86 4.82 14.87 27.51
N LYS A 87 4.77 14.15 28.64
CA LYS A 87 3.80 13.06 28.86
C LYS A 87 2.36 13.55 28.79
N GLY A 88 2.05 14.68 29.41
CA GLY A 88 0.74 15.32 29.34
C GLY A 88 0.35 15.71 27.92
N ALA A 89 1.25 16.38 27.19
CA ALA A 89 1.03 16.78 25.80
C ALA A 89 0.83 15.57 24.86
N MET A 90 1.63 14.50 25.00
CA MET A 90 1.41 13.26 24.26
C MET A 90 0.10 12.57 24.62
N TYR A 91 -0.26 12.51 25.91
CA TYR A 91 -1.51 11.91 26.37
C TYR A 91 -2.72 12.63 25.79
N LEU A 92 -2.74 13.97 25.87
CA LEU A 92 -3.80 14.80 25.33
C LEU A 92 -3.92 14.68 23.80
N SER A 93 -2.78 14.66 23.10
CA SER A 93 -2.73 14.48 21.64
C SER A 93 -3.26 13.10 21.21
N ASN A 94 -2.84 12.03 21.90
CA ASN A 94 -3.32 10.68 21.65
C ASN A 94 -4.82 10.54 21.97
N TYR A 95 -5.30 11.19 23.04
CA TYR A 95 -6.72 11.22 23.40
C TYR A 95 -7.57 11.89 22.31
N LEU A 96 -7.19 13.08 21.84
CA LEU A 96 -7.85 13.76 20.72
C LEU A 96 -7.84 12.90 19.43
N MET A 97 -6.72 12.25 19.14
CA MET A 97 -6.56 11.42 17.94
C MET A 97 -7.46 10.17 18.00
N ASN A 98 -7.56 9.53 19.16
CA ASN A 98 -8.46 8.39 19.38
C ASN A 98 -9.95 8.81 19.30
N TRP A 99 -10.31 9.98 19.83
CA TRP A 99 -11.66 10.54 19.70
C TRP A 99 -12.05 10.76 18.23
N LYS A 100 -11.18 11.41 17.43
CA LYS A 100 -11.41 11.61 15.99
C LYS A 100 -11.51 10.28 15.23
N LYS A 101 -10.65 9.30 15.55
CA LYS A 101 -10.71 7.95 14.97
C LYS A 101 -12.08 7.30 15.20
N SER A 102 -12.55 7.28 16.44
CA SER A 102 -13.86 6.72 16.81
C SER A 102 -15.05 7.39 16.09
N THR A 103 -14.90 8.66 15.69
CA THR A 103 -15.91 9.40 14.94
C THR A 103 -15.97 8.92 13.49
N ILE A 104 -14.82 8.67 12.85
CA ILE A 104 -14.75 8.12 11.49
C ILE A 104 -15.31 6.70 11.46
N ASP A 105 -14.99 5.87 12.46
CA ASP A 105 -15.50 4.50 12.55
C ASP A 105 -17.05 4.48 12.64
N LYS A 106 -17.65 5.41 13.40
CA LYS A 106 -19.12 5.62 13.44
C LYS A 106 -19.73 6.09 12.11
N LEU A 107 -18.99 6.82 11.27
CA LEU A 107 -19.46 7.19 9.93
C LEU A 107 -19.42 5.98 8.98
N LYS A 108 -18.37 5.15 9.07
CA LYS A 108 -18.26 3.91 8.27
C LYS A 108 -19.36 2.91 8.62
N GLN A 109 -19.64 2.72 9.90
CA GLN A 109 -20.72 1.85 10.37
C GLN A 109 -22.09 2.30 9.82
N ARG A 110 -22.40 3.61 9.84
CA ARG A 110 -23.64 4.14 9.23
C ARG A 110 -23.71 3.97 7.71
N HIS A 111 -22.58 3.94 7.02
CA HIS A 111 -22.52 3.65 5.58
C HIS A 111 -22.80 2.16 5.30
N GLU A 112 -22.21 1.25 6.08
CA GLU A 112 -22.44 -0.20 5.99
C GLU A 112 -23.88 -0.58 6.34
N GLU A 113 -24.46 0.01 7.39
CA GLU A 113 -25.87 -0.17 7.79
C GLU A 113 -26.82 0.25 6.66
N LYS A 114 -26.63 1.44 6.08
CA LYS A 114 -27.44 1.89 4.93
C LYS A 114 -27.28 0.99 3.69
N LEU A 115 -26.07 0.46 3.44
CA LEU A 115 -25.85 -0.53 2.39
C LEU A 115 -26.52 -1.88 2.70
N ALA A 116 -26.62 -2.28 3.95
CA ALA A 116 -27.35 -3.49 4.37
C ALA A 116 -28.85 -3.31 4.14
N VAL A 117 -29.44 -2.20 4.56
CA VAL A 117 -30.86 -1.87 4.30
C VAL A 117 -31.16 -1.78 2.80
N LEU A 118 -30.23 -1.28 1.99
CA LEU A 118 -30.36 -1.28 0.53
C LEU A 118 -30.34 -2.71 -0.05
N LYS A 119 -29.42 -3.56 0.41
CA LYS A 119 -29.35 -4.99 0.02
C LYS A 119 -30.61 -5.73 0.44
N GLU A 120 -31.13 -5.49 1.64
CA GLU A 120 -32.35 -6.11 2.14
C GLU A 120 -33.57 -5.70 1.31
N LYS A 121 -33.78 -4.40 1.06
CA LYS A 121 -34.91 -3.92 0.24
C LYS A 121 -34.81 -4.36 -1.22
N THR A 122 -33.62 -4.37 -1.81
CA THR A 122 -33.43 -4.87 -3.18
C THR A 122 -33.60 -6.39 -3.27
N ASN A 123 -33.22 -7.16 -2.23
CA ASN A 123 -33.46 -8.59 -2.19
C ASN A 123 -34.94 -8.92 -1.90
N PHE A 124 -35.63 -8.12 -1.08
CA PHE A 124 -37.07 -8.25 -0.82
C PHE A 124 -37.91 -7.97 -2.07
N GLU A 125 -37.70 -6.83 -2.76
CA GLU A 125 -38.40 -6.55 -4.01
C GLU A 125 -38.03 -7.56 -5.10
N ARG A 126 -36.75 -7.99 -5.21
CA ARG A 126 -36.35 -9.05 -6.15
C ARG A 126 -36.98 -10.41 -5.81
N THR A 127 -37.18 -10.74 -4.53
CA THR A 127 -37.83 -11.99 -4.10
C THR A 127 -39.34 -11.94 -4.35
N LYS A 128 -39.97 -10.79 -4.09
CA LYS A 128 -41.39 -10.52 -4.40
C LYS A 128 -41.64 -10.55 -5.91
N GLU A 129 -40.74 -9.96 -6.69
CA GLU A 129 -40.76 -10.04 -8.14
C GLU A 129 -40.56 -11.49 -8.61
N LEU A 130 -39.62 -12.25 -8.03
CA LEU A 130 -39.47 -13.69 -8.29
C LEU A 130 -40.77 -14.45 -7.98
N LEU A 131 -41.43 -14.15 -6.86
CA LEU A 131 -42.68 -14.81 -6.47
C LEU A 131 -43.80 -14.55 -7.49
N VAL A 132 -43.88 -13.32 -8.01
CA VAL A 132 -44.80 -12.93 -9.11
C VAL A 132 -44.41 -13.58 -10.44
N ARG A 133 -43.12 -13.73 -10.72
CA ARG A 133 -42.60 -14.46 -11.90
C ARG A 133 -42.87 -15.97 -11.82
N PHE A 134 -42.90 -16.55 -10.61
CA PHE A 134 -43.23 -17.97 -10.40
C PHE A 134 -44.74 -18.25 -10.32
N SER A 135 -45.61 -17.25 -10.09
CA SER A 135 -47.06 -17.44 -10.21
C SER A 135 -47.53 -17.46 -11.68
N ASN A 136 -46.78 -16.82 -12.58
CA ASN A 136 -47.14 -16.63 -13.99
C ASN A 136 -46.06 -17.29 -14.88
N GLY A 137 -46.11 -18.62 -15.01
CA GLY A 137 -45.00 -19.46 -15.50
C GLY A 137 -44.65 -19.41 -16.99
N GLU A 138 -45.01 -18.35 -17.74
CA GLU A 138 -44.90 -18.32 -19.21
C GLU A 138 -43.63 -17.57 -19.72
N ASP A 139 -43.13 -16.57 -18.98
CA ASP A 139 -42.10 -15.63 -19.46
C ASP A 139 -40.62 -16.00 -19.15
N ILE A 140 -40.36 -17.17 -18.56
CA ILE A 140 -39.07 -17.54 -17.93
C ILE A 140 -37.86 -17.35 -18.88
N LYS A 141 -38.02 -17.63 -20.18
CA LYS A 141 -36.94 -17.52 -21.18
C LYS A 141 -36.63 -16.10 -21.64
N GLU A 142 -37.62 -15.21 -21.66
CA GLU A 142 -37.42 -13.78 -21.94
C GLU A 142 -36.72 -13.12 -20.74
N LEU A 143 -37.17 -13.49 -19.55
CA LEU A 143 -36.64 -13.09 -18.26
C LEU A 143 -35.17 -13.43 -18.06
N GLU A 144 -34.73 -14.63 -18.46
CA GLU A 144 -33.31 -15.01 -18.44
C GLU A 144 -32.44 -14.09 -19.32
N LYS A 145 -32.97 -13.66 -20.48
CA LYS A 145 -32.25 -12.72 -21.35
C LYS A 145 -32.16 -11.34 -20.70
N GLU A 146 -33.20 -10.90 -20.00
CA GLU A 146 -33.16 -9.64 -19.23
C GLU A 146 -32.21 -9.70 -18.05
N ILE A 147 -32.21 -10.79 -17.28
CA ILE A 147 -31.27 -11.01 -16.17
C ILE A 147 -29.83 -11.02 -16.68
N LYS A 148 -29.55 -11.68 -17.83
CA LYS A 148 -28.23 -11.64 -18.48
C LYS A 148 -27.84 -10.22 -18.91
N LYS A 149 -28.74 -9.46 -19.54
CA LYS A 149 -28.51 -8.04 -19.90
C LYS A 149 -28.27 -7.15 -18.67
N ALA A 150 -28.99 -7.36 -17.57
CA ALA A 150 -28.85 -6.61 -16.33
C ALA A 150 -27.53 -6.92 -15.62
N ASN A 151 -27.10 -8.18 -15.62
CA ASN A 151 -25.79 -8.59 -15.08
C ASN A 151 -24.64 -7.99 -15.92
N LEU A 152 -24.74 -8.00 -17.26
CA LEU A 152 -23.72 -7.41 -18.14
C LEU A 152 -23.52 -5.91 -17.85
N LYS A 153 -24.62 -5.14 -17.79
CA LYS A 153 -24.59 -3.70 -17.43
C LYS A 153 -24.02 -3.45 -16.02
N LYS A 154 -24.28 -4.36 -15.09
CA LYS A 154 -23.73 -4.29 -13.72
C LYS A 154 -22.21 -4.50 -13.71
N GLU A 155 -21.69 -5.42 -14.54
CA GLU A 155 -20.25 -5.65 -14.69
C GLU A 155 -19.55 -4.45 -15.34
N GLU A 156 -20.12 -3.86 -16.40
CA GLU A 156 -19.64 -2.62 -17.01
C GLU A 156 -19.57 -1.45 -16.00
N TYR A 157 -20.61 -1.30 -15.16
CA TYR A 157 -20.65 -0.29 -14.11
C TYR A 157 -19.57 -0.50 -13.04
N ILE A 158 -19.33 -1.75 -12.62
CA ILE A 158 -18.26 -2.12 -11.69
C ILE A 158 -16.88 -1.80 -12.30
N GLN A 159 -16.67 -2.06 -13.60
CA GLN A 159 -15.42 -1.68 -14.27
C GLN A 159 -15.22 -0.16 -14.33
N ARG A 160 -16.27 0.64 -14.57
CA ARG A 160 -16.18 2.11 -14.52
C ARG A 160 -15.76 2.62 -13.15
N LEU A 161 -16.38 2.12 -12.08
CA LEU A 161 -16.01 2.49 -10.69
C LEU A 161 -14.56 2.10 -10.36
N ALA A 162 -14.10 0.94 -10.82
CA ALA A 162 -12.71 0.52 -10.64
C ALA A 162 -11.72 1.43 -11.39
N ASN A 163 -12.09 1.95 -12.56
CA ASN A 163 -11.29 2.90 -13.33
C ASN A 163 -11.28 4.29 -12.68
N GLU A 164 -12.42 4.83 -12.23
CA GLU A 164 -12.46 6.09 -11.46
C GLU A 164 -11.58 6.03 -10.19
N GLN A 165 -11.58 4.89 -9.48
CA GLN A 165 -10.69 4.68 -8.34
C GLN A 165 -9.21 4.69 -8.71
N ARG A 166 -8.84 4.10 -9.87
CA ARG A 166 -7.46 4.15 -10.39
C ARG A 166 -7.06 5.58 -10.74
N ASP A 167 -7.92 6.33 -11.42
CA ASP A 167 -7.63 7.71 -11.81
C ASP A 167 -7.51 8.64 -10.60
N MET A 168 -8.38 8.49 -9.61
CA MET A 168 -8.26 9.20 -8.32
C MET A 168 -6.94 8.89 -7.59
N LYS A 169 -6.43 7.65 -7.70
CA LYS A 169 -5.12 7.25 -7.16
C LYS A 169 -3.97 7.90 -7.93
N ASN A 170 -4.08 7.96 -9.27
CA ASN A 170 -3.09 8.57 -10.17
C ASN A 170 -3.02 10.11 -10.00
N LEU A 171 -4.16 10.80 -9.80
CA LEU A 171 -4.19 12.21 -9.42
C LEU A 171 -3.52 12.45 -8.06
N GLY A 172 -3.64 11.51 -7.12
CA GLY A 172 -2.94 11.53 -5.84
C GLY A 172 -1.42 11.54 -5.97
N GLN A 173 -0.86 10.82 -6.95
CA GLN A 173 0.58 10.80 -7.22
C GLN A 173 1.11 12.11 -7.83
N ARG A 174 0.33 12.84 -8.64
CA ARG A 174 0.79 14.11 -9.23
C ARG A 174 1.08 15.19 -8.18
N LYS A 175 0.37 15.20 -7.05
CA LYS A 175 0.67 16.08 -5.90
C LYS A 175 1.92 15.69 -5.09
N GLY A 176 2.54 14.54 -5.40
CA GLY A 176 3.81 14.15 -4.77
C GLY A 176 5.02 14.93 -5.28
N LYS A 177 4.92 15.66 -6.40
CA LYS A 177 6.05 16.46 -6.93
C LYS A 177 6.41 17.65 -6.03
N ASP A 178 5.44 18.21 -5.31
CA ASP A 178 5.65 19.36 -4.41
C ASP A 178 6.45 18.95 -3.15
N GLY A 179 6.53 17.66 -2.83
CA GLY A 179 7.37 17.11 -1.76
C GLY A 179 8.86 17.17 -2.06
N LYS A 180 9.25 17.19 -3.35
CA LYS A 180 10.67 17.11 -3.77
C LYS A 180 11.55 18.23 -3.20
N LEU A 181 11.01 19.41 -2.92
CA LEU A 181 11.76 20.50 -2.29
C LEU A 181 12.17 20.15 -0.84
N TYR A 182 11.28 19.50 -0.09
CA TYR A 182 11.56 19.02 1.26
C TYR A 182 12.45 17.77 1.22
N ASP A 183 12.18 16.83 0.31
CA ASP A 183 12.99 15.61 0.16
C ASP A 183 14.44 15.96 -0.24
N ASN A 184 14.66 16.91 -1.15
CA ASN A 184 16.00 17.37 -1.54
C ASN A 184 16.74 18.07 -0.39
N LEU A 185 16.04 18.90 0.41
CA LEU A 185 16.64 19.54 1.58
C LEU A 185 16.99 18.51 2.68
N PHE A 186 16.16 17.49 2.84
CA PHE A 186 16.37 16.40 3.79
C PHE A 186 17.55 15.51 3.37
N ASN A 187 17.66 15.18 2.08
CA ASN A 187 18.80 14.47 1.51
C ASN A 187 20.10 15.29 1.60
N LEU A 188 20.05 16.60 1.38
CA LEU A 188 21.22 17.48 1.57
C LEU A 188 21.67 17.53 3.04
N MET A 189 20.74 17.40 4.00
CA MET A 189 21.03 17.41 5.43
C MET A 189 21.51 16.06 5.98
N MET A 190 21.08 14.94 5.38
CA MET A 190 21.48 13.59 5.79
C MET A 190 22.67 13.01 5.00
N GLY A 191 23.04 13.65 3.87
CA GLY A 191 23.85 13.02 2.83
C GLY A 191 22.98 12.18 1.90
N GLU A 192 23.38 12.05 0.64
CA GLU A 192 22.62 11.22 -0.30
C GLU A 192 22.83 9.73 0.00
N ASP A 193 21.75 9.00 0.31
CA ASP A 193 21.78 7.54 0.42
C ASP A 193 22.25 6.91 -0.91
N GLU A 194 23.52 6.49 -0.98
CA GLU A 194 24.10 5.80 -2.15
C GLU A 194 23.39 4.47 -2.46
N MET A 195 22.66 3.92 -1.48
CA MET A 195 21.94 2.63 -1.54
C MET A 195 20.47 2.76 -1.99
N GLY A 196 20.00 3.99 -2.24
CA GLY A 196 18.61 4.31 -2.59
C GLY A 196 18.09 3.60 -3.85
N ALA A 197 16.78 3.38 -3.92
CA ALA A 197 16.14 2.75 -5.10
C ALA A 197 16.33 3.59 -6.38
N ASP A 198 16.39 4.91 -6.25
CA ASP A 198 16.48 5.86 -7.37
C ASP A 198 17.88 5.90 -8.03
N LYS A 199 18.92 5.37 -7.38
CA LYS A 199 20.29 5.23 -7.92
C LYS A 199 20.53 3.87 -8.61
N ARG A 200 19.48 3.05 -8.79
CA ARG A 200 19.57 1.71 -9.42
C ARG A 200 19.19 1.80 -10.89
N TYR A 201 20.19 1.71 -11.75
CA TYR A 201 19.96 1.72 -13.20
C TYR A 201 19.55 0.33 -13.71
N ALA A 202 18.78 0.31 -14.79
CA ALA A 202 18.37 -0.93 -15.46
C ALA A 202 19.49 -1.47 -16.36
N LEU A 203 19.73 -2.79 -16.31
CA LEU A 203 20.67 -3.48 -17.20
C LEU A 203 19.98 -3.86 -18.50
N ILE A 204 20.11 -2.99 -19.50
CA ILE A 204 19.53 -3.18 -20.84
C ILE A 204 20.62 -3.68 -21.79
N CYS A 205 20.32 -4.71 -22.59
CA CYS A 205 21.30 -5.26 -23.52
C CYS A 205 21.40 -4.39 -24.79
N HIS A 206 22.62 -4.02 -25.19
CA HIS A 206 22.86 -3.17 -26.37
C HIS A 206 22.43 -3.84 -27.69
N ASN A 207 22.53 -5.17 -27.80
CA ASN A 207 22.21 -5.91 -29.02
C ASN A 207 20.70 -6.19 -29.17
N CYS A 208 20.02 -6.64 -28.10
CA CYS A 208 18.63 -7.12 -28.18
C CYS A 208 17.62 -6.32 -27.35
N LEU A 209 18.05 -5.23 -26.71
CA LEU A 209 17.28 -4.30 -25.87
C LEU A 209 16.47 -4.95 -24.74
N GLN A 210 16.77 -6.21 -24.39
CA GLN A 210 16.13 -6.92 -23.28
C GLN A 210 16.57 -6.30 -21.96
N HIS A 211 15.61 -6.13 -21.04
CA HIS A 211 15.85 -5.80 -19.64
C HIS A 211 16.30 -7.06 -18.86
N ASN A 212 17.49 -7.01 -18.26
CA ASN A 212 18.13 -8.15 -17.58
C ASN A 212 18.26 -7.95 -16.05
N GLY A 213 17.53 -6.98 -15.49
CA GLY A 213 17.53 -6.67 -14.05
C GLY A 213 18.07 -5.28 -13.74
N LEU A 214 18.47 -5.06 -12.49
CA LEU A 214 19.01 -3.80 -11.99
C LEU A 214 20.50 -3.94 -11.69
N ALA A 215 21.25 -2.87 -11.94
CA ALA A 215 22.66 -2.75 -11.56
C ALA A 215 22.81 -2.78 -10.01
N PRO A 216 23.97 -3.25 -9.49
CA PRO A 216 24.33 -3.08 -8.09
C PRO A 216 24.30 -1.59 -7.69
N PRO A 217 24.00 -1.26 -6.42
CA PRO A 217 24.04 0.12 -5.96
C PRO A 217 25.45 0.70 -6.14
N GLY A 218 25.52 1.93 -6.66
CA GLY A 218 26.78 2.64 -6.87
C GLY A 218 27.51 2.38 -8.19
N GLN A 219 27.04 1.47 -9.06
CA GLN A 219 27.67 1.20 -10.37
C GLN A 219 26.81 1.69 -11.54
N ALA A 220 27.46 2.29 -12.55
CA ALA A 220 26.78 2.70 -13.79
C ALA A 220 26.51 1.49 -14.72
N PRO A 221 25.50 1.52 -15.61
CA PRO A 221 25.13 0.40 -16.48
C PRO A 221 26.27 -0.18 -17.31
N ASN A 222 27.19 0.68 -17.73
CA ASN A 222 28.33 0.31 -18.57
C ASN A 222 29.45 -0.39 -17.79
N GLU A 223 29.47 -0.29 -16.45
CA GLU A 223 30.52 -0.91 -15.63
C GLU A 223 30.18 -2.35 -15.26
N VAL A 224 28.89 -2.69 -15.26
CA VAL A 224 28.40 -4.02 -14.89
C VAL A 224 28.56 -4.96 -16.07
N ARG A 225 29.61 -5.79 -16.04
CA ARG A 225 29.83 -6.79 -17.09
C ARG A 225 28.87 -7.98 -16.92
N TYR A 226 27.99 -8.19 -17.89
CA TYR A 226 27.05 -9.32 -17.89
C TYR A 226 26.78 -9.89 -19.29
N ILE A 227 26.44 -11.18 -19.34
CA ILE A 227 26.04 -11.88 -20.57
C ILE A 227 24.51 -11.88 -20.64
N CYS A 228 23.93 -11.41 -21.74
CA CYS A 228 22.47 -11.37 -21.88
C CYS A 228 21.90 -12.80 -22.09
N PRO A 229 21.00 -13.30 -21.22
CA PRO A 229 20.45 -14.66 -21.32
C PRO A 229 19.58 -14.88 -22.57
N LYS A 230 19.15 -13.81 -23.25
CA LYS A 230 18.31 -13.89 -24.47
C LYS A 230 19.12 -14.02 -25.76
N CYS A 231 20.36 -13.51 -25.80
CA CYS A 231 21.14 -13.41 -27.05
C CYS A 231 22.65 -13.69 -26.92
N GLY A 232 23.15 -14.01 -25.72
CA GLY A 232 24.58 -14.28 -25.49
C GLY A 232 25.50 -13.05 -25.57
N TRP A 233 25.00 -11.86 -25.91
CA TRP A 233 25.83 -10.67 -26.03
C TRP A 233 26.42 -10.24 -24.68
N VAL A 234 27.72 -9.96 -24.65
CA VAL A 234 28.44 -9.45 -23.48
C VAL A 234 28.29 -7.93 -23.44
N ASN A 235 27.69 -7.41 -22.37
CA ASN A 235 27.54 -5.98 -22.12
C ASN A 235 28.52 -5.56 -21.03
N GLY A 236 28.99 -4.31 -21.07
CA GLY A 236 29.88 -3.71 -20.08
C GLY A 236 31.32 -3.49 -20.58
N ASP A 237 31.89 -2.36 -20.18
CA ASP A 237 33.26 -1.92 -20.50
C ASP A 237 34.30 -2.66 -19.64
N GLN A 238 35.50 -2.86 -20.19
CA GLN A 238 36.60 -3.47 -19.43
C GLN A 238 37.33 -2.39 -18.63
N LYS A 239 37.09 -2.34 -17.30
CA LYS A 239 37.99 -1.64 -16.39
C LYS A 239 39.22 -2.51 -16.14
N GLU A 240 40.41 -1.99 -16.49
CA GLU A 240 41.67 -2.58 -16.04
C GLU A 240 41.73 -2.51 -14.50
N GLY A 241 41.94 -3.65 -13.83
CA GLY A 241 42.25 -3.68 -12.40
C GLY A 241 41.22 -4.26 -11.43
N GLN A 242 40.22 -5.04 -11.87
CA GLN A 242 39.44 -5.92 -10.96
C GLN A 242 39.43 -7.38 -11.40
N SER A 243 39.72 -8.25 -10.43
CA SER A 243 39.97 -9.68 -10.60
C SER A 243 38.79 -10.43 -11.22
N PRO A 244 39.01 -11.45 -12.08
CA PRO A 244 37.93 -12.27 -12.60
C PRO A 244 37.16 -12.96 -11.46
N LEU A 245 35.84 -12.77 -11.41
CA LEU A 245 34.97 -13.64 -10.64
C LEU A 245 35.12 -15.07 -11.20
N LEU A 246 35.68 -15.96 -10.38
CA LEU A 246 35.88 -17.37 -10.74
C LEU A 246 34.51 -18.05 -10.89
N LEU A 247 34.10 -18.26 -12.14
CA LEU A 247 33.10 -19.27 -12.45
C LEU A 247 33.75 -20.66 -12.23
N PRO A 248 33.16 -21.57 -11.45
CA PRO A 248 33.68 -22.92 -11.32
C PRO A 248 33.60 -23.62 -12.68
N LYS A 249 34.72 -24.22 -13.09
CA LYS A 249 34.87 -24.86 -14.40
C LYS A 249 34.15 -26.21 -14.36
N ILE A 250 33.03 -26.33 -15.07
CA ILE A 250 32.29 -27.60 -15.17
C ILE A 250 33.08 -28.53 -16.10
N GLN A 251 33.97 -29.34 -15.53
CA GLN A 251 34.75 -30.32 -16.31
C GLN A 251 35.06 -31.65 -15.60
N ASP A 252 34.83 -31.75 -14.29
CA ASP A 252 35.20 -32.93 -13.47
C ASP A 252 33.96 -33.72 -12.99
N LEU A 253 33.12 -34.17 -13.93
CA LEU A 253 32.03 -35.14 -13.68
C LEU A 253 31.89 -36.09 -14.90
N LYS A 254 32.91 -36.92 -15.07
CA LYS A 254 32.84 -38.16 -15.84
C LYS A 254 33.57 -39.25 -15.08
N ASP A 255 32.91 -40.41 -15.11
CA ASP A 255 33.40 -41.75 -14.72
C ASP A 255 33.57 -41.90 -13.18
N ASP A 256 32.95 -42.86 -12.47
CA ASP A 256 32.18 -44.05 -12.86
C ASP A 256 30.98 -44.35 -11.91
N VAL A 257 29.84 -44.82 -12.47
CA VAL A 257 28.89 -45.76 -11.82
C VAL A 257 28.30 -46.68 -12.89
N GLU A 258 28.48 -47.98 -12.72
CA GLU A 258 28.06 -49.02 -13.67
C GLU A 258 26.54 -49.16 -13.79
N VAL A 259 26.08 -49.56 -14.99
CA VAL A 259 24.72 -50.01 -15.26
C VAL A 259 24.76 -51.54 -15.37
N ASP A 260 23.88 -52.22 -14.65
CA ASP A 260 23.49 -53.60 -14.98
C ASP A 260 21.95 -53.72 -14.94
N PRO A 261 21.30 -54.44 -15.88
CA PRO A 261 19.85 -54.38 -16.06
C PRO A 261 19.10 -55.56 -15.40
N ALA A 262 17.81 -55.37 -15.09
CA ALA A 262 16.70 -56.08 -15.77
C ALA A 262 15.36 -56.04 -14.98
N LYS A 263 14.27 -56.29 -15.74
CA LYS A 263 12.94 -56.82 -15.36
C LYS A 263 11.81 -55.84 -14.97
N ASP A 264 11.12 -55.40 -16.02
CA ASP A 264 9.75 -55.81 -16.41
C ASP A 264 8.54 -55.62 -15.47
N ASP A 265 7.48 -55.06 -16.07
CA ASP A 265 6.03 -55.16 -15.80
C ASP A 265 5.47 -54.75 -14.41
N HIS A 266 4.46 -53.87 -14.32
CA HIS A 266 3.16 -54.11 -14.95
C HIS A 266 2.22 -52.88 -15.05
N SER A 267 1.40 -52.88 -16.11
CA SER A 267 -0.02 -52.49 -16.14
C SER A 267 -0.45 -51.01 -16.02
N SER A 268 -0.66 -50.40 -17.19
CA SER A 268 -1.60 -49.30 -17.42
C SER A 268 -3.05 -49.65 -17.06
N LYS A 269 -3.83 -48.68 -16.57
CA LYS A 269 -5.23 -48.49 -17.02
C LYS A 269 -5.81 -47.12 -16.67
N SER A 270 -5.69 -46.19 -17.61
CA SER A 270 -6.64 -45.09 -17.77
C SER A 270 -7.84 -45.59 -18.58
N ASN A 271 -9.06 -45.33 -18.11
CA ASN A 271 -10.27 -45.51 -18.91
C ASN A 271 -10.88 -44.13 -19.20
N ASN A 272 -11.06 -43.84 -20.49
CA ASN A 272 -11.74 -42.65 -21.00
C ASN A 272 -13.26 -42.76 -20.85
N THR A 273 -13.96 -41.64 -20.98
CA THR A 273 -15.09 -41.55 -21.92
C THR A 273 -15.38 -40.10 -22.30
N SER A 274 -15.38 -39.83 -23.60
CA SER A 274 -15.87 -38.59 -24.22
C SER A 274 -16.41 -38.92 -25.62
N ASP A 275 -17.60 -39.49 -25.66
CA ASP A 275 -18.53 -39.44 -26.80
C ASP A 275 -19.28 -38.09 -26.75
N ALA A 276 -19.84 -37.51 -27.80
CA ALA A 276 -19.73 -37.60 -29.27
C ALA A 276 -20.37 -36.27 -29.79
N SER A 277 -20.70 -35.96 -31.05
CA SER A 277 -20.77 -36.68 -32.33
C SER A 277 -20.92 -35.65 -33.46
N SER A 278 -20.88 -36.15 -34.72
CA SER A 278 -21.39 -35.52 -35.96
C SER A 278 -20.61 -34.29 -36.48
N LYS A 279 -20.08 -34.33 -37.71
CA LYS A 279 -20.74 -34.47 -39.03
C LYS A 279 -21.56 -33.23 -39.40
#